data_AF-A0A377Z9B3-F1
#
_entry.id   AF-A0A377Z9B3-F1
#
_cell.length_a   1.000
_cell.length_b   1.000
_cell.length_c   1.000
_cell.angle_alpha   90.00
_cell.angle_beta   90.00
_cell.angle_gamma   90.00
#
_symmetry.space_group_name_H-M   'P 1'
#
loop_
_entity.id
_entity.type
_entity.pdbx_description
1 polymer ?
#
loop_
_entity_poly.entity_id
_entity_poly.type
_entity_poly.pdbx_seq_one_letter_code
_entity_poly.pdbx_strand_id
1 'polypeptide(L)' 'MEDDDVSLHSAVKDNYAKAWKCAETVATHLQKQYQRSLTTEEIMFLAIHIERVRKEGR' A
#
# COMPACT_ATOMS: atom_id res chain seq x y z
N MET A 1 1.80 21.64 -1.75
CA MET A 1 2.69 20.46 -1.63
C MET A 1 1.99 19.30 -0.93
N GLU A 2 1.10 19.52 0.06
CA GLU A 2 0.26 18.43 0.63
C GLU A 2 -0.80 17.88 -0.34
N ASP A 3 -1.31 18.70 -1.26
CA ASP A 3 -2.38 18.31 -2.19
C ASP A 3 -1.91 17.26 -3.23
N ASP A 4 -0.65 17.34 -3.64
CA ASP A 4 -0.05 16.41 -4.60
C ASP A 4 0.04 14.98 -4.01
N ASP A 5 0.40 14.86 -2.73
CA ASP A 5 0.52 13.58 -2.02
C ASP A 5 -0.84 12.89 -1.84
N VAL A 6 -1.89 13.67 -1.53
CA VAL A 6 -3.26 13.16 -1.42
C VAL A 6 -3.77 12.64 -2.77
N SER A 7 -3.43 13.34 -3.86
CA SER A 7 -3.77 12.91 -5.22
C SER A 7 -3.07 11.60 -5.58
N LEU A 8 -1.80 11.44 -5.21
CA LEU A 8 -1.00 10.26 -5.50
C LEU A 8 -1.51 9.04 -4.71
N HIS A 9 -1.80 9.23 -3.42
CA HIS A 9 -2.34 8.17 -2.56
C HIS A 9 -3.65 7.62 -3.11
N SER A 10 -4.56 8.51 -3.50
CA SER A 10 -5.85 8.13 -4.08
C SER A 10 -5.65 7.40 -5.41
N ALA A 11 -4.76 7.90 -6.26
CA ALA A 11 -4.43 7.25 -7.53
C ALA A 11 -3.88 5.83 -7.33
N VAL A 12 -2.96 5.60 -6.38
CA VAL A 12 -2.42 4.27 -6.10
C VAL A 12 -3.50 3.33 -5.58
N LYS A 13 -4.34 3.80 -4.65
CA LYS A 13 -5.43 3.00 -4.08
C LYS A 13 -6.43 2.57 -5.15
N ASP A 14 -6.79 3.48 -6.04
CA ASP A 14 -7.77 3.21 -7.10
C ASP A 14 -7.19 2.32 -8.22
N ASN A 15 -5.97 2.61 -8.68
CA ASN A 15 -5.35 1.84 -9.77
C ASN A 15 -4.87 0.46 -9.33
N TYR A 16 -4.45 0.29 -8.08
CA TYR A 16 -3.85 -0.94 -7.55
C TYR A 16 -4.66 -1.56 -6.41
N ALA A 17 -5.99 -1.52 -6.49
CA ALA A 17 -6.90 -1.95 -5.43
C ALA A 17 -6.59 -3.33 -4.82
N LYS A 18 -6.18 -4.31 -5.64
CA LYS A 18 -5.78 -5.64 -5.14
C LYS A 18 -4.49 -5.60 -4.33
N ALA A 19 -3.49 -4.88 -4.82
CA ALA A 19 -2.22 -4.72 -4.12
C ALA A 19 -2.36 -3.87 -2.85
N TRP A 20 -3.21 -2.84 -2.90
CA TRP A 20 -3.57 -2.01 -1.74
C TRP A 20 -4.19 -2.85 -0.62
N LYS A 21 -5.21 -3.67 -0.94
CA LYS A 21 -5.84 -4.55 0.05
C LYS A 21 -4.85 -5.57 0.64
N CYS A 22 -3.88 -6.02 -0.17
CA CYS A 22 -2.80 -6.87 0.31
C CYS A 22 -1.89 -6.12 1.29
N ALA A 23 -1.49 -4.89 0.97
CA ALA A 23 -0.72 -4.03 1.85
C ALA A 23 -1.43 -3.73 3.19
N GLU A 24 -2.75 -3.47 3.18
CA GLU A 24 -3.56 -3.31 4.40
C GLU A 24 -3.60 -4.59 5.25
N THR A 25 -3.61 -5.75 4.61
CA THR A 25 -3.56 -7.04 5.30
C THR A 25 -2.21 -7.23 6.01
N VAL A 26 -1.11 -6.88 5.34
CA VAL A 26 0.24 -6.88 5.94
C VAL A 26 0.32 -5.87 7.08
N ALA A 27 -0.19 -4.65 6.91
CA ALA A 27 -0.22 -3.63 7.95
C ALA A 27 -0.98 -4.12 9.20
N THR A 28 -2.14 -4.76 9.00
CA THR A 28 -2.93 -5.36 10.08
C THR A 28 -2.15 -6.45 10.81
N HIS A 29 -1.41 -7.29 10.08
CA HIS A 29 -0.57 -8.33 10.68
C HIS A 29 0.58 -7.73 11.50
N LEU A 30 1.27 -6.72 10.96
CA LEU A 30 2.37 -6.03 11.64
C LEU A 30 1.90 -5.39 12.95
N GLN A 31 0.73 -4.75 12.93
CA GLN A 31 0.16 -4.16 14.13
C GLN A 31 -0.18 -5.22 15.19
N LYS A 32 -0.79 -6.34 14.80
CA LYS A 32 -1.22 -7.37 15.74
C LYS A 32 -0.05 -8.16 16.35
N GLN A 33 0.95 -8.51 15.54
CA GLN A 33 2.02 -9.39 15.96
C GLN A 33 3.22 -8.65 16.54
N TYR A 34 3.47 -7.42 16.09
CA TYR A 34 4.69 -6.68 16.40
C TYR A 34 4.43 -5.29 17.00
N GLN A 35 3.16 -4.93 17.26
CA GLN A 35 2.75 -3.59 17.70
C GLN A 35 3.30 -2.46 16.81
N ARG A 36 3.47 -2.75 15.51
CA ARG A 36 4.03 -1.81 14.54
C ARG A 36 2.96 -1.35 13.55
N SER A 37 2.56 -0.09 13.68
CA SER A 37 1.72 0.59 12.69
C SER A 37 2.54 1.00 11.49
N LEU A 38 1.94 0.88 10.30
CA LEU A 38 2.45 1.50 9.08
C LEU A 38 1.75 2.84 8.82
N THR A 39 2.50 3.80 8.29
CA THR A 39 1.93 5.04 7.78
C THR A 39 1.22 4.80 6.45
N THR A 40 0.38 5.74 6.03
CA THR A 40 -0.28 5.68 4.71
C THR A 40 0.74 5.64 3.57
N GLU A 41 1.85 6.35 3.72
CA GLU A 41 2.94 6.35 2.74
C GLU A 41 3.65 4.98 2.66
N GLU A 42 3.92 4.35 3.80
CA GLU A 42 4.47 2.98 3.83
C GLU A 42 3.50 1.96 3.19
N ILE A 43 2.19 2.10 3.41
CA ILE A 43 1.17 1.27 2.76
C ILE A 43 1.16 1.50 1.25
N MET A 44 1.26 2.75 0.80
CA MET A 44 1.34 3.11 -0.62
C MET A 44 2.56 2.47 -1.28
N PHE A 45 3.75 2.63 -0.70
CA PHE A 45 4.96 2.01 -1.22
C PHE A 45 4.84 0.49 -1.26
N LEU A 46 4.30 -0.13 -0.21
CA LEU A 46 4.10 -1.57 -0.16
C LEU A 46 3.13 -2.04 -1.27
N ALA A 47 2.03 -1.32 -1.49
CA ALA A 47 1.08 -1.61 -2.57
C ALA A 47 1.73 -1.52 -3.96
N ILE A 48 2.58 -0.51 -4.22
CA ILE A 48 3.32 -0.38 -5.48
C ILE A 48 4.26 -1.57 -5.70
N HIS A 49 4.99 -2.00 -4.67
CA HIS A 49 5.91 -3.15 -4.78
C HIS A 49 5.16 -4.47 -5.00
N ILE A 50 4.04 -4.70 -4.29
CA ILE A 50 3.19 -5.87 -4.49
C ILE A 50 2.64 -5.89 -5.92
N GLU A 51 2.20 -4.75 -6.45
CA GLU A 51 1.67 -4.64 -7.81
C GLU A 51 2.74 -4.95 -8.87
N ARG A 52 3.99 -4.50 -8.67
CA ARG A 52 5.12 -4.83 -9.56
C ARG A 52 5.33 -6.34 -9.64
N VAL A 53 5.45 -7.03 -8.50
CA VAL A 53 5.60 -8.50 -8.45
C VAL A 53 4.41 -9.21 -9.09
N ARG A 54 3.18 -8.74 -8.84
CA ARG A 54 1.96 -9.31 -9.45
C ARG A 54 1.96 -9.22 -10.98
N LYS A 55 2.53 -8.15 -11.54
CA LYS A 55 2.65 -7.95 -13.00
C LYS A 55 3.79 -8.77 -13.61
N GLU A 56 4.90 -8.93 -12.90
CA GLU A 56 6.05 -9.74 -13.36
C GLU A 56 5.74 -11.24 -13.37
N GLY A 57 4.85 -11.72 -12.50
CA GLY A 57 4.42 -13.12 -12.47
C GLY A 57 3.41 -13.53 -13.55
N ARG A 58 3.24 -12.73 -14.61
CA ARG A 58 2.27 -12.92 -15.70
C ARG A 58 2.98 -13.06 -17.03
#